data_AF-A0A2I1JZ01-F1
#
_entry.id   AF-A0A2I1JZ01-F1
#
_cell.length_a   1.000
_cell.length_b   1.000
_cell.length_c   1.000
_cell.angle_alpha   90.00
_cell.angle_beta   90.00
_cell.angle_gamma   90.00
#
_symmetry.space_group_name_H-M   'P 1'
#
loop_
_entity.id
_entity.type
_entity.pdbx_description
1 polymer ?
#
loop_
_entity_poly.entity_id
_entity_poly.type
_entity_poly.pdbx_seq_one_letter_code
_entity_poly.pdbx_strand_id
1 'polypeptide(L)'
;MDGRRLILRQILSETTLRKLQLIEHLDLLTNPIEEEQLAAELVVSKRTLKNDIQQINNNFDFLHIHNTCQGIYLTYAEGKNYRAIYRYFLKHELGFRLLDYIFRESNVTLEQVAKELYTSPSTIYRLVNKLNQALEFYHIKICYPSLTFDGEEVDIRFFF
;
A
#
# COMPACT_ATOMS: atom_id res chain seq x y z
N MET A 1 -2.73 13.57 -9.64
CA MET A 1 -3.09 12.62 -8.55
C MET A 1 -2.83 11.15 -8.90
N ASP A 2 -2.54 10.78 -10.16
CA ASP A 2 -2.33 9.38 -10.55
C ASP A 2 -0.96 8.78 -10.17
N GLY A 3 0.12 9.57 -10.15
CA GLY A 3 1.48 9.05 -9.86
C GLY A 3 1.62 8.36 -8.49
N ARG A 4 1.09 8.97 -7.41
CA ARG A 4 1.15 8.38 -6.05
C ARG A 4 0.36 7.07 -5.93
N ARG A 5 -0.69 6.87 -6.75
CA ARG A 5 -1.43 5.60 -6.80
C ARG A 5 -0.62 4.51 -7.50
N LEU A 6 0.09 4.86 -8.57
CA LEU A 6 0.95 3.92 -9.30
C LEU A 6 2.09 3.42 -8.42
N ILE A 7 2.80 4.32 -7.73
CA ILE A 7 3.90 3.91 -6.86
C ILE A 7 3.41 3.11 -5.65
N LEU A 8 2.25 3.46 -5.07
CA LEU A 8 1.64 2.68 -3.98
C LEU A 8 1.54 1.20 -4.37
N ARG A 9 0.96 0.89 -5.53
CA ARG A 9 0.79 -0.50 -5.96
C ARG A 9 2.12 -1.23 -6.14
N GLN A 10 3.15 -0.53 -6.62
CA GLN A 10 4.47 -1.11 -6.82
C GLN A 10 5.17 -1.43 -5.50
N ILE A 11 4.93 -0.65 -4.43
CA ILE A 11 5.66 -0.82 -3.16
C ILE A 11 4.94 -1.72 -2.16
N LEU A 12 3.61 -1.85 -2.25
CA LEU A 12 2.81 -2.73 -1.39
C LEU A 12 3.27 -4.19 -1.48
N SER A 13 3.16 -4.92 -0.37
CA SER A 13 3.31 -6.38 -0.39
C SER A 13 2.21 -7.01 -1.27
N GLU A 14 2.44 -8.20 -1.82
CA GLU A 14 1.42 -8.90 -2.63
C GLU A 14 0.11 -9.10 -1.84
N THR A 15 0.21 -9.42 -0.55
CA THR A 15 -0.96 -9.57 0.33
C THR A 15 -1.69 -8.23 0.52
N THR A 16 -0.96 -7.13 0.75
CA THR A 16 -1.60 -5.82 0.92
C THR A 16 -2.23 -5.33 -0.39
N LEU A 17 -1.53 -5.51 -1.51
CA LEU A 17 -2.04 -5.16 -2.83
C LEU A 17 -3.33 -5.91 -3.17
N ARG A 18 -3.37 -7.21 -2.88
CA ARG A 18 -4.57 -8.04 -3.09
C ARG A 18 -5.77 -7.58 -2.26
N LYS A 19 -5.56 -7.20 -0.99
CA LYS A 19 -6.61 -6.62 -0.15
C LYS A 19 -7.09 -5.27 -0.68
N LEU A 20 -6.16 -4.43 -1.15
CA LEU A 20 -6.53 -3.17 -1.80
C LEU A 20 -7.37 -3.43 -3.06
N GLN A 21 -6.99 -4.40 -3.90
CA GLN A 21 -7.76 -4.80 -5.09
C GLN A 21 -9.15 -5.31 -4.72
N LEU A 22 -9.30 -6.10 -3.66
CA LEU A 22 -10.60 -6.54 -3.15
C LEU A 22 -11.48 -5.34 -2.76
N ILE A 23 -10.94 -4.37 -2.03
CA ILE A 23 -11.67 -3.16 -1.62
C ILE A 23 -12.06 -2.33 -2.85
N GLU A 24 -11.12 -2.08 -3.77
CA GLU A 24 -11.36 -1.35 -5.02
C GLU A 24 -12.44 -2.02 -5.87
N HIS A 25 -12.39 -3.34 -5.97
CA HIS A 25 -13.35 -4.10 -6.74
C HIS A 25 -14.75 -3.95 -6.15
N LEU A 26 -14.92 -4.14 -4.84
CA LEU A 26 -16.22 -3.98 -4.18
C LEU A 26 -16.73 -2.52 -4.19
N ASP A 27 -15.85 -1.52 -4.14
CA ASP A 27 -16.22 -0.10 -4.23
C ASP A 27 -16.82 0.28 -5.59
N LEU A 28 -16.45 -0.44 -6.67
CA LEU A 28 -16.99 -0.22 -8.01
C LEU A 28 -18.36 -0.89 -8.23
N LEU A 29 -18.75 -1.83 -7.37
CA LEU A 29 -20.01 -2.56 -7.52
C LEU A 29 -21.16 -1.82 -6.83
N THR A 30 -22.29 -1.71 -7.53
CA THR A 30 -23.53 -1.16 -6.97
C THR A 30 -24.39 -2.21 -6.26
N ASN A 31 -24.17 -3.49 -6.54
CA ASN A 31 -24.94 -4.61 -5.99
C ASN A 31 -24.00 -5.63 -5.33
N PRO A 32 -24.48 -6.39 -4.32
CA PRO A 32 -23.72 -7.49 -3.75
C PRO A 32 -23.30 -8.54 -4.79
N ILE A 33 -22.10 -9.10 -4.63
CA ILE A 33 -21.51 -10.12 -5.52
C ILE A 33 -21.41 -11.48 -4.81
N GLU A 34 -21.59 -12.57 -5.57
CA GLU A 34 -21.43 -13.92 -5.03
C GLU A 34 -19.97 -14.23 -4.68
N GLU A 35 -19.76 -14.99 -3.58
CA GLU A 35 -18.41 -15.36 -3.11
C GLU A 35 -17.58 -16.07 -4.18
N GLU A 36 -18.20 -16.96 -4.95
CA GLU A 36 -17.55 -17.74 -6.00
C GLU A 36 -17.10 -16.86 -7.17
N GLN A 37 -17.98 -15.95 -7.58
CA GLN A 37 -17.67 -14.98 -8.63
C GLN A 37 -16.53 -14.05 -8.19
N LEU A 38 -16.63 -13.45 -6.99
CA LEU A 38 -15.60 -12.55 -6.47
C LEU A 38 -14.24 -13.23 -6.33
N ALA A 39 -14.22 -14.49 -5.87
CA ALA A 39 -12.99 -15.27 -5.76
C ALA A 39 -12.36 -15.55 -7.14
N ALA A 40 -13.18 -15.87 -8.15
CA ALA A 40 -12.72 -16.08 -9.51
C ALA A 40 -12.17 -14.79 -10.14
N GLU A 41 -12.86 -13.66 -9.99
CA GLU A 41 -12.45 -12.37 -10.54
C GLU A 41 -11.15 -11.85 -9.92
N LEU A 42 -10.92 -12.10 -8.62
CA LEU A 42 -9.67 -11.78 -7.94
C LEU A 42 -8.59 -12.86 -8.08
N VAL A 43 -8.88 -13.99 -8.74
CA VAL A 43 -7.97 -15.12 -8.93
C VAL A 43 -7.44 -15.65 -7.58
N VAL A 44 -8.34 -15.85 -6.62
CA VAL A 44 -8.02 -16.36 -5.28
C VAL A 44 -8.92 -17.53 -4.89
N SER A 45 -8.47 -18.33 -3.92
CA SER A 45 -9.36 -19.33 -3.32
C SER A 45 -10.42 -18.66 -2.43
N LYS A 46 -11.60 -19.29 -2.31
CA LYS A 46 -12.65 -18.89 -1.34
C LYS A 46 -12.12 -18.75 0.09
N ARG A 47 -11.20 -19.63 0.49
CA ARG A 47 -10.52 -19.56 1.80
C ARG A 47 -9.67 -18.30 1.94
N THR A 48 -8.89 -17.97 0.91
CA THR A 48 -8.07 -16.75 0.88
C THR A 48 -8.95 -15.52 0.94
N LEU A 49 -10.03 -15.47 0.15
CA LEU A 49 -11.00 -14.37 0.14
C LEU A 49 -11.59 -14.14 1.54
N LYS A 50 -12.05 -15.19 2.23
CA LYS A 50 -12.58 -15.09 3.59
C LYS A 50 -11.57 -14.55 4.59
N ASN A 51 -10.33 -15.04 4.53
CA ASN A 51 -9.25 -14.56 5.40
C ASN A 51 -8.91 -13.09 5.12
N ASP A 52 -8.86 -12.69 3.84
CA ASP A 52 -8.61 -11.30 3.46
C ASP A 52 -9.75 -10.38 3.95
N ILE A 53 -11.02 -10.77 3.79
CA ILE A 53 -12.19 -10.06 4.34
C ILE A 53 -12.08 -9.90 5.85
N GLN A 54 -11.78 -10.98 6.56
CA GLN A 54 -11.64 -10.93 8.02
C GLN A 54 -10.51 -9.98 8.45
N GLN A 55 -9.36 -10.05 7.79
CA GLN A 55 -8.24 -9.16 8.09
C GLN A 55 -8.55 -7.70 7.75
N ILE A 56 -9.28 -7.43 6.67
CA ILE A 56 -9.74 -6.09 6.32
C ILE A 56 -10.66 -5.55 7.42
N ASN A 57 -11.68 -6.30 7.81
CA ASN A 57 -12.64 -5.89 8.84
C ASN A 57 -12.02 -5.70 10.22
N ASN A 58 -10.92 -6.42 10.53
CA ASN A 58 -10.19 -6.26 11.79
C ASN A 58 -9.21 -5.07 11.76
N ASN A 59 -8.71 -4.69 10.58
CA ASN A 59 -7.64 -3.71 10.45
C ASN A 59 -8.17 -2.28 10.17
N PHE A 60 -9.38 -2.15 9.66
CA PHE A 60 -9.95 -0.85 9.27
C PHE A 60 -11.27 -0.62 9.99
N ASP A 61 -11.34 0.48 10.73
CA ASP A 61 -12.54 0.94 11.44
C ASP A 61 -13.46 1.79 10.56
N PHE A 62 -12.94 2.33 9.45
CA PHE A 62 -13.66 3.22 8.55
C PHE A 62 -14.36 2.53 7.39
N LEU A 63 -14.24 1.21 7.27
CA LEU A 63 -14.93 0.40 6.28
C LEU A 63 -15.28 -0.99 6.82
N HIS A 64 -16.28 -1.63 6.22
CA HIS A 64 -16.65 -3.00 6.56
C HIS A 64 -17.15 -3.74 5.32
N ILE A 65 -16.60 -4.93 5.10
CA ILE A 65 -17.07 -5.87 4.07
C ILE A 65 -18.05 -6.83 4.72
N HIS A 66 -19.30 -6.79 4.25
CA HIS A 66 -20.36 -7.70 4.66
C HIS A 66 -20.32 -8.95 3.79
N ASN A 67 -20.55 -10.12 4.41
CA ASN A 67 -20.79 -11.37 3.69
C ASN A 67 -22.13 -11.94 4.19
N THR A 68 -23.17 -11.80 3.38
CA THR A 68 -24.55 -12.12 3.72
C THR A 68 -25.14 -13.12 2.73
N CYS A 69 -26.36 -13.61 2.98
CA CYS A 69 -27.09 -14.43 2.01
C CYS A 69 -27.37 -13.71 0.68
N GLN A 70 -27.32 -12.37 0.66
CA GLN A 70 -27.50 -11.58 -0.56
C GLN A 70 -26.22 -11.43 -1.37
N GLY A 71 -25.06 -11.83 -0.81
CA GLY A 71 -23.75 -11.66 -1.40
C GLY A 71 -22.81 -10.82 -0.52
N ILE A 72 -21.67 -10.48 -1.11
CA ILE A 72 -20.58 -9.71 -0.51
C ILE A 72 -20.66 -8.26 -1.00
N TYR A 73 -20.56 -7.30 -0.09
CA TYR A 73 -20.55 -5.88 -0.43
C TYR A 73 -19.77 -5.06 0.60
N LEU A 74 -19.34 -3.87 0.19
CA LEU A 74 -18.55 -2.95 1.01
C LEU A 74 -19.41 -1.79 1.50
N THR A 75 -19.17 -1.36 2.74
CA THR A 75 -19.74 -0.13 3.30
C THR A 75 -18.64 0.71 3.94
N TYR A 76 -18.83 2.02 3.96
CA TYR A 76 -17.94 2.97 4.61
C TYR A 76 -18.62 3.60 5.83
N ALA A 77 -17.82 3.96 6.83
CA ALA A 77 -18.28 4.84 7.89
C ALA A 77 -18.68 6.21 7.33
N GLU A 78 -19.53 6.94 8.06
CA GLU A 78 -20.05 8.23 7.63
C GLU A 78 -18.94 9.22 7.25
N GLY A 79 -19.09 9.88 6.09
CA GLY A 79 -18.10 10.82 5.55
C GLY A 79 -16.80 10.18 5.04
N LYS A 80 -16.70 8.84 5.00
CA LYS A 80 -15.57 8.11 4.44
C LYS A 80 -15.92 7.55 3.05
N ASN A 81 -14.88 7.20 2.31
CA ASN A 81 -14.95 6.57 0.99
C ASN A 81 -13.63 5.86 0.73
N TYR A 82 -13.50 5.25 -0.44
CA TYR A 82 -12.28 4.54 -0.84
C TYR A 82 -11.00 5.37 -0.71
N ARG A 83 -11.04 6.72 -0.82
CA ARG A 83 -9.82 7.53 -0.63
C ARG A 83 -9.25 7.42 0.79
N ALA A 84 -10.06 7.02 1.78
CA ALA A 84 -9.60 6.76 3.13
C ALA A 84 -8.61 5.58 3.18
N ILE A 85 -8.82 4.52 2.38
CA ILE A 85 -7.90 3.38 2.35
C ILE A 85 -6.53 3.77 1.79
N TYR A 86 -6.50 4.60 0.75
CA TYR A 86 -5.26 5.12 0.18
C TYR A 86 -4.49 5.99 1.18
N ARG A 87 -5.19 6.91 1.87
CA ARG A 87 -4.56 7.74 2.91
C ARG A 87 -3.99 6.89 4.05
N TYR A 88 -4.70 5.82 4.44
CA TYR A 88 -4.19 4.88 5.42
C TYR A 88 -2.88 4.24 4.96
N PHE A 89 -2.84 3.68 3.75
CA PHE A 89 -1.62 3.02 3.26
C PHE A 89 -0.44 3.99 3.11
N LEU A 90 -0.68 5.19 2.60
CA LEU A 90 0.36 6.23 2.53
C LEU A 90 0.96 6.57 3.90
N LYS A 91 0.19 6.48 4.97
CA LYS A 91 0.63 6.81 6.33
C LYS A 91 1.29 5.63 7.06
N HIS A 92 0.80 4.41 6.83
CA HIS A 92 1.13 3.27 7.68
C HIS A 92 2.05 2.24 7.01
N GLU A 93 2.12 2.18 5.69
CA GLU A 93 2.97 1.20 5.00
C GLU A 93 4.45 1.52 5.16
N LEU A 94 5.24 0.48 5.44
CA LEU A 94 6.67 0.61 5.72
C LEU A 94 7.43 1.30 4.58
N GLY A 95 7.05 1.05 3.32
CA GLY A 95 7.65 1.70 2.15
C GLY A 95 7.49 3.22 2.15
N PHE A 96 6.28 3.72 2.47
CA PHE A 96 6.06 5.17 2.55
C PHE A 96 6.69 5.79 3.77
N ARG A 97 6.63 5.11 4.93
CA ARG A 97 7.33 5.57 6.14
C ARG A 97 8.84 5.67 5.92
N LEU A 98 9.42 4.74 5.16
CA LEU A 98 10.82 4.77 4.75
C LEU A 98 11.14 5.97 3.85
N LEU A 99 10.36 6.17 2.78
CA LEU A 99 10.54 7.32 1.89
C LEU A 99 10.48 8.65 2.65
N ASP A 100 9.45 8.79 3.49
CA ASP A 100 9.19 9.99 4.29
C ASP A 100 10.29 10.21 5.35
N TYR A 101 10.84 9.14 5.94
CA TYR A 101 11.97 9.25 6.85
C TYR A 101 13.26 9.68 6.14
N ILE A 102 13.63 9.04 5.03
CA ILE A 102 14.83 9.43 4.23
C ILE A 102 14.70 10.85 3.70
N PHE A 103 13.49 11.28 3.33
CA PHE A 103 13.24 12.62 2.84
C PHE A 103 13.47 13.69 3.91
N ARG A 104 13.05 13.44 5.15
CA ARG A 104 13.24 14.35 6.28
C ARG A 104 14.66 14.32 6.83
N GLU A 105 15.22 13.13 6.98
CA GLU A 105 16.52 12.89 7.59
C GLU A 105 17.56 12.60 6.51
N SER A 106 18.31 13.62 6.12
CA SER A 106 19.38 13.47 5.14
C SER A 106 20.56 12.67 5.72
N ASN A 107 21.19 11.82 4.92
CA ASN A 107 22.42 11.08 5.24
C ASN A 107 22.30 10.03 6.36
N VAL A 108 21.17 9.32 6.42
CA VAL A 108 20.95 8.23 7.37
C VAL A 108 21.52 6.90 6.90
N THR A 109 21.99 6.06 7.81
CA THR A 109 22.44 4.70 7.50
C THR A 109 21.29 3.69 7.54
N LEU A 110 21.50 2.52 6.93
CA LEU A 110 20.56 1.40 7.00
C LEU A 110 20.20 1.02 8.44
N GLU A 111 21.17 1.01 9.35
CA GLU A 111 20.99 0.66 10.76
C GLU A 111 20.13 1.68 11.49
N GLN A 112 20.34 2.97 11.23
CA GLN A 112 19.54 4.04 11.82
C GLN A 112 18.08 3.95 11.38
N VAL A 113 17.87 3.79 10.07
CA VAL A 113 16.52 3.62 9.49
C VAL A 113 15.84 2.38 10.03
N ALA A 114 16.54 1.25 10.08
CA ALA A 114 15.98 0.00 10.59
C ALA A 114 15.54 0.13 12.04
N LYS A 115 16.34 0.80 12.88
CA LYS A 115 16.00 1.09 14.27
C LYS A 115 14.76 1.97 14.38
N GLU A 116 14.69 3.06 13.62
CA GLU A 116 13.56 3.99 13.66
C GLU A 116 12.25 3.35 13.19
N LEU A 117 12.32 2.53 12.14
CA LEU A 117 11.15 1.87 11.57
C LEU A 117 10.81 0.53 12.24
N TYR A 118 11.46 0.21 13.36
CA TYR A 118 11.28 -1.03 14.13
C TYR A 118 11.38 -2.29 13.26
N THR A 119 12.42 -2.36 12.44
CA THR A 119 12.69 -3.48 11.53
C THR A 119 14.18 -3.81 11.45
N SER A 120 14.59 -4.66 10.51
CA SER A 120 15.99 -5.06 10.33
C SER A 120 16.65 -4.34 9.13
N PRO A 121 17.99 -4.12 9.17
CA PRO A 121 18.73 -3.54 8.04
C PRO A 121 18.50 -4.30 6.72
N SER A 122 18.44 -5.64 6.77
CA SER A 122 18.14 -6.46 5.59
C SER A 122 16.74 -6.21 5.02
N THR A 123 15.76 -5.90 5.88
CA THR A 123 14.40 -5.55 5.45
C THR A 123 14.40 -4.19 4.75
N ILE A 124 15.09 -3.20 5.32
CA ILE A 124 15.25 -1.89 4.68
C ILE A 124 15.98 -2.01 3.36
N TYR A 125 17.09 -2.76 3.29
CA TYR A 125 17.86 -2.96 2.06
C TYR A 125 16.99 -3.52 0.92
N ARG A 126 16.23 -4.59 1.19
CA ARG A 126 15.30 -5.17 0.20
C ARG A 126 14.21 -4.17 -0.20
N LEU A 127 13.70 -3.40 0.74
CA LEU A 127 12.66 -2.42 0.49
C LEU A 127 13.18 -1.23 -0.33
N VAL A 128 14.39 -0.72 -0.07
CA VAL A 128 15.07 0.30 -0.87
C VAL A 128 15.25 -0.20 -2.30
N ASN A 129 15.70 -1.45 -2.51
CA ASN A 129 15.84 -2.00 -3.87
C ASN A 129 14.50 -2.06 -4.62
N LYS A 130 13.43 -2.45 -3.92
CA LYS A 130 12.07 -2.44 -4.48
C LYS A 130 11.58 -1.02 -4.77
N LEU A 131 11.88 -0.06 -3.90
CA LEU A 131 11.56 1.35 -4.09
C LEU A 131 12.30 1.93 -5.30
N ASN A 132 13.58 1.61 -5.48
CA ASN A 132 14.37 2.09 -6.61
C ASN A 132 13.81 1.64 -7.97
N GLN A 133 13.25 0.43 -8.05
CA GLN A 133 12.53 -0.04 -9.26
C GLN A 133 11.29 0.83 -9.54
N ALA A 134 10.61 1.28 -8.50
CA ALA A 134 9.40 2.08 -8.61
C ALA A 134 9.70 3.57 -8.89
N LEU A 135 10.80 4.08 -8.32
CA LEU A 135 11.26 5.45 -8.46
C LEU A 135 11.94 5.73 -9.81
N GLU A 136 12.40 4.69 -10.52
CA GLU A 136 13.01 4.83 -11.85
C GLU A 136 12.10 5.56 -12.85
N PHE A 137 10.78 5.34 -12.78
CA PHE A 137 9.80 6.05 -13.60
C PHE A 137 9.82 7.58 -13.38
N TYR A 138 10.28 8.01 -12.21
CA TYR A 138 10.40 9.41 -11.81
C TYR A 138 11.82 9.94 -11.93
N HIS A 139 12.75 9.18 -12.50
CA HIS A 139 14.17 9.53 -12.59
C HIS A 139 14.86 9.77 -11.24
N ILE A 140 14.34 9.15 -10.17
CA ILE A 140 14.87 9.25 -8.81
C ILE A 140 15.37 7.87 -8.37
N LYS A 141 16.38 7.85 -7.50
CA LYS A 141 16.80 6.64 -6.77
C LYS A 141 17.28 6.99 -5.36
N ILE A 142 17.28 6.00 -4.48
CA ILE A 142 17.88 6.06 -3.15
C ILE A 142 19.27 5.40 -3.23
N CYS A 143 20.30 6.14 -2.84
CA CYS A 143 21.70 5.73 -2.92
C CYS A 143 22.24 5.17 -1.59
N TYR A 144 23.36 4.44 -1.67
CA TYR A 144 24.13 3.93 -0.53
C TYR A 144 25.51 4.61 -0.49
N PRO A 145 26.25 4.57 0.65
CA PRO A 145 25.89 3.97 1.95
C PRO A 145 25.01 4.88 2.82
N SER A 146 24.99 6.17 2.51
CA SER A 146 24.09 7.15 3.13
C SER A 146 22.81 7.17 2.30
N LEU A 147 21.70 6.73 2.88
CA LEU A 147 20.41 6.67 2.21
C LEU A 147 19.94 8.09 1.89
N THR A 148 20.13 8.50 0.64
CA THR A 148 19.77 9.82 0.12
C THR A 148 19.13 9.68 -1.26
N PHE A 149 18.26 10.63 -1.60
CA PHE A 149 17.70 10.71 -2.94
C PHE A 149 18.72 11.32 -3.92
N ASP A 150 18.86 10.68 -5.08
CA ASP A 150 19.63 11.15 -6.23
C ASP A 150 18.68 11.27 -7.44
N GLY A 151 18.81 12.35 -8.19
CA GLY A 151 17.89 12.76 -9.26
C GLY A 151 17.88 14.29 -9.43
N GLU A 152 17.18 14.81 -10.43
CA GLU A 152 17.00 16.26 -10.53
C GLU A 152 16.13 16.77 -9.37
N GLU A 153 16.50 17.92 -8.79
CA GLU A 153 15.73 18.53 -7.70
C GLU A 153 14.26 18.76 -8.09
N VAL A 154 13.99 19.07 -9.36
CA VAL A 154 12.62 19.24 -9.87
C VAL A 154 11.83 17.93 -9.82
N ASP A 155 12.45 16.81 -10.15
CA ASP A 155 11.81 15.50 -10.12
C ASP A 155 11.54 15.06 -8.68
N ILE A 156 12.53 15.23 -7.80
CA ILE A 156 12.39 14.93 -6.37
C ILE A 156 11.25 15.75 -5.76
N ARG A 157 11.17 17.05 -6.05
CA ARG A 157 10.08 17.92 -5.58
C ARG A 157 8.73 17.57 -6.17
N PHE A 158 8.68 17.14 -7.44
CA PHE A 158 7.44 16.76 -8.08
C PHE A 158 6.87 15.45 -7.52
N PHE A 159 7.76 14.55 -7.09
CA PHE A 159 7.37 13.28 -6.48
C PHE A 159 6.76 13.45 -5.07
N PHE A 160 7.40 14.26 -4.21
CA PHE A 160 7.00 14.49 -2.81
C PHE A 160 5.86 15.51 -2.63
#